data_AF-A0A5K8A4M7-F1
#
_entry.id   AF-A0A5K8A4M7-F1
#
_cell.length_a   1.000
_cell.length_b   1.000
_cell.length_c   1.000
_cell.angle_alpha   90.00
_cell.angle_beta   90.00
_cell.angle_gamma   90.00
#
_symmetry.space_group_name_H-M   'P 1'
#
loop_
_entity.id
_entity.type
_entity.pdbx_description
1 polymer ?
#
loop_
_entity_poly.entity_id
_entity_poly.type
_entity_poly.pdbx_seq_one_letter_code
_entity_poly.pdbx_strand_id
1 'polypeptide(L)' 'MAKKNSKKVKKDSQLLIRINGEQRDRFVLRCEELDTSAAREIRKFIGRFLKEHESTEQS' A
#
# COMPACT_ATOMS: atom_id res chain seq x y z
N MET A 1 -34.88 -5.72 16.16
CA MET A 1 -33.73 -4.81 16.25
C MET A 1 -32.57 -5.42 15.48
N ALA A 2 -32.24 -4.92 14.29
CA ALA A 2 -31.27 -5.53 13.38
C ALA A 2 -29.82 -5.11 13.72
N LYS A 3 -28.98 -6.08 14.07
CA LYS A 3 -27.57 -5.89 14.41
C LYS A 3 -26.75 -5.71 13.12
N LYS A 4 -26.34 -4.48 12.82
CA LYS A 4 -25.48 -4.13 11.69
C LYS A 4 -24.09 -4.77 11.89
N ASN A 5 -23.85 -5.93 11.29
CA ASN A 5 -22.56 -6.60 11.33
C ASN A 5 -21.59 -5.86 10.41
N SER A 6 -20.84 -4.91 10.94
CA SER A 6 -19.71 -4.31 10.25
C SER A 6 -18.63 -5.38 10.10
N LYS A 7 -18.64 -6.10 8.97
CA LYS A 7 -17.55 -7.01 8.59
C LYS A 7 -16.26 -6.18 8.61
N LYS A 8 -15.45 -6.34 9.66
CA LYS A 8 -14.07 -5.83 9.69
C LYS A 8 -13.39 -6.40 8.44
N VAL A 9 -13.11 -5.53 7.47
CA VAL A 9 -12.33 -5.90 6.29
C VAL A 9 -10.95 -6.28 6.80
N LYS A 10 -10.74 -7.57 6.91
CA LYS A 10 -9.46 -8.17 7.26
C LYS A 10 -8.46 -7.77 6.19
N LYS A 11 -7.44 -6.98 6.56
CA LYS A 11 -6.35 -6.58 5.65
C LYS A 11 -5.36 -7.75 5.47
N ASP A 12 -5.89 -8.93 5.18
CA ASP A 12 -5.14 -10.20 5.21
C ASP A 12 -4.65 -10.60 3.81
N SER A 13 -5.03 -9.87 2.76
CA SER A 13 -4.54 -10.13 1.40
C SER A 13 -3.08 -9.71 1.28
N GLN A 14 -2.20 -10.68 1.03
CA GLN A 14 -0.79 -10.44 0.72
C GLN A 14 -0.62 -10.06 -0.76
N LEU A 15 0.27 -9.10 -1.04
CA LEU A 15 0.69 -8.70 -2.38
C LEU A 15 2.15 -9.10 -2.56
N LEU A 16 2.42 -10.11 -3.40
CA LEU A 16 3.77 -10.53 -3.74
C LEU A 16 4.24 -9.79 -4.99
N ILE A 17 5.30 -8.99 -4.87
CA ILE A 17 5.89 -8.23 -5.99
C ILE A 17 7.31 -8.73 -6.19
N ARG A 18 7.68 -9.01 -7.45
CA ARG A 18 9.05 -9.31 -7.84
C ARG A 18 9.69 -8.06 -8.43
N ILE A 19 10.83 -7.66 -7.86
CA ILE A 19 11.67 -6.55 -8.32
C ILE A 19 13.13 -7.00 -8.30
N ASN A 20 14.01 -6.24 -8.95
CA ASN A 20 15.44 -6.49 -8.87
C ASN A 20 15.96 -6.32 -7.42
N GLY A 21 16.96 -7.09 -7.03
CA GLY A 21 17.59 -7.02 -5.71
C GLY A 21 18.12 -5.63 -5.39
N GLU A 22 18.78 -4.99 -6.36
CA GLU A 22 19.31 -3.62 -6.18
C GLU A 22 18.19 -2.60 -5.91
N GLN A 23 17.06 -2.71 -6.61
CA GLN A 23 15.91 -1.83 -6.39
C GLN A 23 15.30 -2.05 -5.01
N ARG A 24 15.18 -3.31 -4.57
CA ARG A 24 14.72 -3.66 -3.22
C ARG A 24 15.64 -3.03 -2.18
N ASP A 25 16.94 -3.18 -2.32
CA ASP A 25 17.91 -2.74 -1.32
C ASP A 25 17.91 -1.22 -1.19
N ARG A 26 17.89 -0.50 -2.32
CA ARG A 26 17.72 0.96 -2.34
C ARG A 26 16.41 1.39 -1.69
N PHE A 27 15.31 0.68 -1.94
CA PHE A 27 14.01 1.00 -1.37
C PHE A 27 13.96 0.76 0.14
N VAL A 28 14.50 -0.37 0.61
CA VAL A 28 14.54 -0.71 2.04
C VAL A 28 15.43 0.27 2.79
N LEU A 29 16.63 0.55 2.29
CA LEU A 29 17.53 1.55 2.87
C LEU A 29 16.84 2.91 3.00
N ARG A 30 16.13 3.33 1.95
CA ARG A 30 15.38 4.59 1.99
C ARG A 30 14.24 4.56 3.01
N CYS A 31 13.59 3.42 3.21
CA CYS A 31 12.56 3.27 4.24
C CYS A 31 13.15 3.38 5.64
N GLU A 32 14.32 2.80 5.89
CA GLU A 32 15.05 2.87 7.16
C GLU A 32 15.46 4.31 7.49
N GLU A 33 16.00 5.05 6.52
CA GLU A 33 16.34 6.47 6.68
C GLU A 33 15.14 7.36 7.05
N LEU A 34 13.93 6.94 6.67
CA LEU A 34 12.69 7.69 6.92
C LEU A 34 11.94 7.20 8.18
N ASP A 35 12.52 6.29 8.98
CA ASP A 35 11.85 5.63 10.11
C ASP A 35 10.49 5.00 9.69
N THR A 36 10.49 4.35 8.53
CA THR A 36 9.30 3.71 7.96
C THR A 36 9.57 2.25 7.58
N SER A 37 8.50 1.45 7.45
CA SER A 37 8.62 0.12 6.87
C SER A 37 8.26 0.13 5.39
N ALA A 38 8.96 -0.69 4.61
CA ALA A 38 8.67 -0.96 3.21
C ALA A 38 7.16 -1.24 2.98
N ALA A 39 6.56 -2.07 3.84
CA ALA A 39 5.13 -2.38 3.77
C ALA A 39 4.22 -1.16 4.03
N ARG A 40 4.60 -0.24 4.92
CA ARG A 40 3.84 1.00 5.18
C ARG A 40 3.91 1.92 3.98
N GLU A 41 5.08 2.06 3.39
CA GLU A 41 5.30 2.99 2.27
C GLU A 41 4.64 2.49 0.98
N ILE A 42 4.72 1.20 0.67
CA ILE A 42 3.98 0.61 -0.46
C ILE A 42 2.47 0.78 -0.29
N ARG A 43 1.91 0.58 0.90
CA ARG A 43 0.46 0.82 1.13
C ARG A 43 0.06 2.27 0.95
N LYS A 44 0.87 3.21 1.45
CA LYS A 44 0.64 4.66 1.26
C LYS A 44 0.72 5.02 -0.22
N PHE A 45 1.73 4.50 -0.93
CA PHE A 45 1.90 4.69 -2.36
C PHE A 45 0.68 4.19 -3.13
N ILE A 46 0.23 2.95 -2.88
CA ILE A 46 -0.97 2.39 -3.51
C ILE A 46 -2.19 3.28 -3.26
N GLY A 47 -2.43 3.70 -1.99
CA GLY A 47 -3.57 4.55 -1.66
C GLY A 47 -3.51 5.92 -2.34
N ARG A 48 -2.33 6.55 -2.38
CA ARG A 48 -2.12 7.82 -3.09
C ARG A 48 -2.33 7.65 -4.60
N PHE A 49 -1.73 6.62 -5.18
CA PHE A 49 -1.83 6.31 -6.60
C PHE A 49 -3.29 6.10 -7.04
N LEU A 50 -4.05 5.28 -6.30
CA LEU A 50 -5.46 5.08 -6.58
C LEU A 50 -6.26 6.39 -6.51
N LYS A 51 -6.02 7.22 -5.49
CA LYS A 51 -6.72 8.51 -5.34
C LYS A 51 -6.40 9.49 -6.48
N GLU A 52 -5.14 9.52 -6.91
CA GLU A 52 -4.66 10.38 -7.99
C GLU A 52 -5.29 9.97 -9.33
N HIS A 53 -5.37 8.66 -9.60
CA HIS A 53 -5.92 8.13 -10.85
C HIS A 53 -7.45 7.93 -10.87
N GLU A 54 -8.13 7.80 -9.72
CA GLU A 54 -9.60 7.80 -9.65
C GLU A 54 -10.21 9.12 -10.13
N SER A 55 -9.46 10.22 -10.04
CA SER A 55 -9.90 11.54 -10.48
C SER A 55 -9.65 11.79 -11.98
N THR A 56 -8.84 10.96 -12.64
CA THR A 56 -8.41 11.14 -14.04
C THR A 56 -9.22 10.28 -15.01
N GLU A 57 -9.87 9.21 -14.54
CA GLU A 57 -10.72 8.32 -15.36
C GLU A 57 -12.20 8.79 -15.43
N GLN A 58 -12.45 10.09 -15.27
CA GLN A 58 -13.74 10.72 -15.53
C GLN A 58 -13.53 12.01 -16.34
N SER A 59 -13.12 11.90 -17.60
CA SER A 59 -13.23 12.97 -18.61
C SER A 59 -13.33 12.37 -19.99
#